data_AF-A0A420VFS4-F1
#
_entry.id   AF-A0A420VFS4-F1
#
_cell.length_a   1.000
_cell.length_b   1.000
_cell.length_c   1.000
_cell.angle_alpha   90.00
_cell.angle_beta   90.00
_cell.angle_gamma   90.00
#
_symmetry.space_group_name_H-M   'P 1'
#
loop_
_entity.id
_entity.type
_entity.pdbx_description
1 polymer ?
#
loop_
_entity_poly.entity_id
_entity_poly.type
_entity_poly.pdbx_seq_one_letter_code
_entity_poly.pdbx_strand_id
1 'polypeptide(L)'
;MQRDIIFTTKPAPRYRVIHSLAINLFTEMIFVDYAVHCAETPSEWTKELAAKLSDTDKEILKSIRSVLAHGWVLRDFAIKKLQGSHPAHHNFHDLIRWLEHLDETEMTDLAIDGVISGLDYYHTYMEPMPVVEAILKDLGTPMPDKKMMLDAEKRKLAIHALLESWSVKETGKIAAVIMDPEAFRGRITHFIKALWEKGYQEEWNLQERTLRQHAGAIQQQIGTPMAPGDMVLRITGMEPEEKAKQILNESPSVTFVPCLHLGKFMAVFPVERECYVLFEPVIRTAEGQQTERPFFASARKDEEMASILEAIGDKTRLKIVMLLKNQPGLHTVQIAKALDIHQSTVSRQCGVLVKAGILEIHKDHAFKFFRLRPGWAADLSRWLMETFRNGQ
;
A
#
# COMPACT_ATOMS: atom_id res chain seq x y z
N MET A 1 12.72 50.44 -7.00
CA MET A 1 11.84 49.26 -7.00
C MET A 1 12.37 48.29 -5.96
N GLN A 2 11.81 48.33 -4.76
CA GLN A 2 12.23 47.49 -3.63
C GLN A 2 11.76 46.07 -3.94
N ARG A 3 12.70 45.13 -4.14
CA ARG A 3 12.37 43.72 -4.34
C ARG A 3 12.26 43.09 -2.96
N ASP A 4 11.03 42.85 -2.51
CA ASP A 4 10.80 42.02 -1.33
C ASP A 4 11.17 40.57 -1.70
N ILE A 5 12.37 40.15 -1.29
CA ILE A 5 12.78 38.75 -1.37
C ILE A 5 12.20 38.07 -0.12
N ILE A 6 11.04 37.46 -0.29
CA ILE A 6 10.41 36.65 0.75
C ILE A 6 11.12 35.29 0.77
N PHE A 7 12.07 35.13 1.70
CA PHE A 7 12.59 33.79 2.04
C PHE A 7 11.60 33.10 2.98
N THR A 8 10.54 32.52 2.43
CA THR A 8 9.71 31.57 3.19
C THR A 8 10.37 30.20 3.16
N THR A 9 11.54 30.06 3.79
CA THR A 9 12.03 28.71 4.11
C THR A 9 11.20 28.21 5.27
N LYS A 10 10.20 27.34 5.00
CA LYS A 10 9.56 26.57 6.06
C LYS A 10 10.67 25.90 6.89
N PRO A 11 10.63 25.98 8.22
CA PRO A 11 11.62 25.29 9.05
C PRO A 11 11.60 23.79 8.71
N ALA A 12 12.78 23.17 8.65
CA ALA A 12 12.88 21.73 8.46
C ALA A 12 12.08 21.02 9.57
N PRO A 13 11.33 19.95 9.25
CA PRO A 13 10.55 19.27 10.25
C PRO A 13 11.44 18.59 11.28
N ARG A 14 10.86 18.31 12.45
CA ARG A 14 11.53 17.48 13.45
C ARG A 14 11.54 16.03 12.98
N TYR A 15 12.73 15.48 12.76
CA TYR A 15 12.90 14.07 12.42
C TYR A 15 12.96 13.19 13.66
N ARG A 16 12.37 12.00 13.58
CA ARG A 16 12.41 10.95 14.60
C ARG A 16 12.56 9.59 13.95
N VAL A 17 12.99 8.60 14.71
CA VAL A 17 12.95 7.20 14.31
C VAL A 17 12.40 6.37 15.46
N ILE A 18 11.55 5.40 15.15
CA ILE A 18 11.02 4.45 16.13
C ILE A 18 11.17 3.03 15.61
N HIS A 19 11.54 2.12 16.52
CA HIS A 19 11.50 0.68 16.30
C HIS A 19 10.27 0.15 17.01
N SER A 20 9.28 -0.36 16.29
CA SER A 20 7.96 -0.67 16.86
C SER A 20 7.42 -2.01 16.35
N LEU A 21 7.35 -2.99 17.24
CA LEU A 21 6.68 -4.27 17.04
C LEU A 21 5.21 -4.07 16.65
N ALA A 22 4.48 -3.21 17.38
CA ALA A 22 3.07 -2.93 17.10
C ALA A 22 2.86 -2.46 15.65
N ILE A 23 3.66 -1.49 15.19
CA ILE A 23 3.53 -0.96 13.82
C ILE A 23 3.91 -2.02 12.80
N ASN A 24 4.96 -2.80 13.07
CA ASN A 24 5.41 -3.89 12.22
C ASN A 24 4.33 -4.98 12.05
N LEU A 25 3.81 -5.50 13.17
CA LEU A 25 2.82 -6.58 13.18
C LEU A 25 1.46 -6.13 12.60
N PHE A 26 1.01 -4.92 12.89
CA PHE A 26 -0.22 -4.38 12.30
C PHE A 26 -0.07 -4.01 10.83
N THR A 27 1.15 -3.71 10.37
CA THR A 27 1.44 -3.60 8.93
C THR A 27 1.44 -4.97 8.28
N GLU A 28 2.00 -6.00 8.92
CA GLU A 28 1.95 -7.37 8.41
C GLU A 28 0.53 -7.89 8.27
N MET A 29 -0.36 -7.55 9.21
CA MET A 29 -1.80 -7.87 9.11
C MET A 29 -2.40 -7.42 7.77
N ILE A 30 -2.02 -6.23 7.26
CA ILE A 30 -2.50 -5.72 5.97
C ILE A 30 -2.03 -6.62 4.84
N PHE A 31 -0.75 -6.99 4.83
CA PHE A 31 -0.21 -7.84 3.77
C PHE A 31 -0.76 -9.26 3.83
N VAL A 32 -0.95 -9.82 5.02
CA VAL A 32 -1.59 -11.13 5.19
C VAL A 32 -3.04 -11.09 4.69
N ASP A 33 -3.79 -10.03 4.98
CA ASP A 33 -5.13 -9.85 4.44
C ASP A 33 -5.15 -9.82 2.90
N TYR A 34 -4.18 -9.11 2.29
CA TYR A 34 -4.01 -9.14 0.83
C TYR A 34 -3.59 -10.52 0.31
N ALA A 35 -2.71 -11.26 0.97
CA ALA A 35 -2.38 -12.63 0.57
C ALA A 35 -3.59 -13.56 0.61
N VAL A 36 -4.44 -13.44 1.63
CA VAL A 36 -5.64 -14.28 1.79
C VAL A 36 -6.72 -13.96 0.75
N HIS A 37 -6.83 -12.69 0.31
CA HIS A 37 -8.00 -12.23 -0.46
C HIS A 37 -7.71 -11.64 -1.85
N CYS A 38 -6.51 -11.13 -2.10
CA CYS A 38 -6.16 -10.31 -3.27
C CYS A 38 -4.92 -10.81 -4.04
N ALA A 39 -4.32 -11.94 -3.63
CA ALA A 39 -3.21 -12.68 -4.24
C ALA A 39 -1.83 -11.97 -4.34
N GLU A 40 -1.78 -10.63 -4.45
CA GLU A 40 -0.51 -9.88 -4.50
C GLU A 40 -0.06 -9.41 -3.12
N THR A 41 1.18 -9.72 -2.76
CA THR A 41 1.85 -9.19 -1.55
C THR A 41 3.30 -8.79 -1.85
N PRO A 42 3.88 -7.90 -1.03
CA PRO A 42 5.27 -7.48 -1.20
C PRO A 42 6.33 -8.58 -1.01
N SER A 43 5.98 -9.64 -0.27
CA SER A 43 6.90 -10.69 0.16
C SER A 43 6.26 -12.07 0.06
N GLU A 44 7.04 -13.05 -0.39
CA GLU A 44 6.69 -14.48 -0.34
C GLU A 44 6.51 -14.97 1.10
N TRP A 45 7.28 -14.44 2.05
CA TRP A 45 7.15 -14.78 3.47
C TRP A 45 5.73 -14.53 3.98
N THR A 46 5.13 -13.41 3.59
CA THR A 46 3.73 -13.09 3.93
C THR A 46 2.76 -14.12 3.35
N LYS A 47 2.99 -14.60 2.12
CA LYS A 47 2.13 -15.63 1.50
C LYS A 47 2.24 -16.95 2.25
N GLU A 48 3.45 -17.32 2.66
CA GLU A 48 3.69 -18.50 3.49
C GLU A 48 3.02 -18.38 4.87
N LEU A 49 3.12 -17.21 5.52
CA LEU A 49 2.41 -16.96 6.78
C LEU A 49 0.88 -17.07 6.60
N ALA A 50 0.34 -16.45 5.55
CA ALA A 50 -1.09 -16.50 5.25
C ALA A 50 -1.58 -17.93 4.99
N ALA A 51 -0.75 -18.77 4.37
CA ALA A 51 -1.06 -20.18 4.14
C ALA A 51 -1.12 -21.00 5.45
N LYS A 52 -0.41 -20.59 6.51
CA LYS A 52 -0.42 -21.24 7.83
C LYS A 52 -1.65 -20.88 8.69
N LEU A 53 -2.43 -19.87 8.30
CA LEU A 53 -3.66 -19.50 9.00
C LEU A 53 -4.74 -20.56 8.85
N SER A 54 -5.40 -20.89 9.96
CA SER A 54 -6.55 -21.80 9.95
C SER A 54 -7.77 -21.15 9.29
N ASP A 55 -8.77 -21.96 8.92
CA ASP A 55 -10.04 -21.42 8.42
C ASP A 55 -10.73 -20.53 9.46
N THR A 56 -10.63 -20.87 10.74
CA THR A 56 -11.11 -20.02 11.84
C THR A 56 -10.42 -18.66 11.86
N ASP A 57 -9.10 -18.61 11.70
CA ASP A 57 -8.35 -17.34 11.68
C ASP A 57 -8.76 -16.48 10.49
N LYS A 58 -8.97 -17.09 9.31
CA LYS A 58 -9.42 -16.41 8.09
C LYS A 58 -10.86 -15.90 8.22
N GLU A 59 -11.76 -16.64 8.86
CA GLU A 59 -13.13 -16.18 9.13
C GLU A 59 -13.16 -15.05 10.17
N ILE A 60 -12.29 -15.09 11.18
CA ILE A 60 -12.10 -13.98 12.12
C ILE A 60 -11.60 -12.75 11.36
N LEU A 61 -10.56 -12.87 10.53
CA LEU A 61 -10.05 -11.79 9.70
C LEU A 61 -11.14 -11.17 8.82
N LYS A 62 -11.90 -12.00 8.08
CA LYS A 62 -13.05 -11.54 7.27
C LYS A 62 -14.05 -10.72 8.07
N SER A 63 -14.29 -11.06 9.33
CA SER A 63 -15.27 -10.36 10.18
C SER A 63 -14.80 -8.98 10.68
N ILE A 64 -13.49 -8.68 10.62
CA ILE A 64 -12.93 -7.42 11.13
C ILE A 64 -12.22 -6.58 10.05
N ARG A 65 -11.87 -7.17 8.90
CA ARG A 65 -11.05 -6.50 7.86
C ARG A 65 -11.68 -5.25 7.27
N SER A 66 -13.01 -5.17 7.18
CA SER A 66 -13.71 -4.01 6.63
C SER A 66 -13.57 -2.79 7.52
N VAL A 67 -13.90 -2.93 8.82
CA VAL A 67 -13.78 -1.84 9.81
C VAL A 67 -12.32 -1.50 10.10
N LEU A 68 -11.41 -2.46 10.05
CA LEU A 68 -9.98 -2.18 10.23
C LEU A 68 -9.29 -1.67 8.96
N ALA A 69 -10.02 -1.57 7.85
CA ALA A 69 -9.49 -1.33 6.51
C ALA A 69 -8.23 -2.16 6.27
N HIS A 70 -8.35 -3.49 6.20
CA HIS A 70 -7.24 -4.45 6.11
C HIS A 70 -6.25 -4.48 7.29
N GLY A 71 -6.27 -3.51 8.21
CA GLY A 71 -5.30 -3.35 9.30
C GLY A 71 -4.75 -1.92 9.42
N TRP A 72 -4.97 -1.06 8.41
CA TRP A 72 -4.52 0.34 8.40
C TRP A 72 -5.04 1.11 9.63
N VAL A 73 -6.31 0.94 9.97
CA VAL A 73 -6.96 1.65 11.09
C VAL A 73 -6.37 1.22 12.43
N LEU A 74 -6.11 -0.07 12.62
CA LEU A 74 -5.51 -0.58 13.87
C LEU A 74 -4.08 -0.06 14.05
N ARG A 75 -3.30 -0.03 12.97
CA ARG A 75 -1.94 0.53 13.00
C ARG A 75 -1.94 2.01 13.36
N ASP A 76 -2.80 2.79 12.73
CA ASP A 76 -2.87 4.23 12.97
C ASP A 76 -3.42 4.53 14.37
N PHE A 77 -4.37 3.73 14.86
CA PHE A 77 -4.84 3.79 16.25
C PHE A 77 -3.70 3.52 17.25
N ALA A 78 -2.90 2.48 17.00
CA ALA A 78 -1.74 2.16 17.81
C ALA A 78 -0.70 3.29 17.78
N ILE A 79 -0.47 3.93 16.63
CA ILE A 79 0.41 5.11 16.52
C ILE A 79 -0.07 6.26 17.41
N LYS A 80 -1.37 6.54 17.46
CA LYS A 80 -1.94 7.62 18.28
C LYS A 80 -1.84 7.31 19.79
N LYS A 81 -2.03 6.04 20.15
CA LYS A 81 -2.21 5.60 21.55
C LYS A 81 -0.93 5.11 22.22
N LEU A 82 -0.04 4.46 21.48
CA LEU A 82 1.26 4.01 21.98
C LEU A 82 2.26 5.17 21.88
N GLN A 83 2.33 5.96 22.95
CA GLN A 83 3.23 7.11 23.01
C GLN A 83 4.57 6.78 23.68
N GLY A 84 5.63 7.44 23.19
CA GLY A 84 6.95 7.42 23.83
C GLY A 84 7.58 6.03 23.85
N SER A 85 8.00 5.60 25.04
CA SER A 85 8.72 4.33 25.24
C SER A 85 7.80 3.20 25.73
N HIS A 86 6.53 3.19 25.32
CA HIS A 86 5.57 2.17 25.75
C HIS A 86 6.10 0.75 25.42
N PRO A 87 6.05 -0.22 26.36
CA PRO A 87 6.67 -1.53 26.19
C PRO A 87 6.11 -2.35 25.02
N ALA A 88 4.85 -2.12 24.62
CA ALA A 88 4.23 -2.72 23.44
C ALA A 88 4.99 -2.45 22.12
N HIS A 89 5.87 -1.44 22.06
CA HIS A 89 6.75 -1.25 20.90
C HIS A 89 7.83 -2.34 20.77
N HIS A 90 8.08 -3.13 21.80
CA HIS A 90 9.21 -4.06 21.82
C HIS A 90 8.84 -5.45 22.35
N ASN A 91 7.73 -5.58 23.08
CA ASN A 91 7.34 -6.83 23.72
C ASN A 91 5.92 -7.23 23.30
N PHE A 92 5.79 -8.45 22.78
CA PHE A 92 4.51 -8.98 22.31
C PHE A 92 3.49 -9.19 23.44
N HIS A 93 3.92 -9.64 24.62
CA HIS A 93 3.05 -9.81 25.77
C HIS A 93 2.48 -8.47 26.24
N ASP A 94 3.30 -7.41 26.25
CA ASP A 94 2.82 -6.06 26.57
C ASP A 94 1.94 -5.47 25.46
N LEU A 95 2.15 -5.84 24.18
CA LEU A 95 1.26 -5.48 23.08
C LEU A 95 -0.12 -6.12 23.22
N ILE A 96 -0.17 -7.42 23.51
CA ILE A 96 -1.43 -8.13 23.77
C ILE A 96 -2.11 -7.59 25.00
N ARG A 97 -1.38 -7.38 26.11
CA ARG A 97 -1.92 -6.77 27.31
C ARG A 97 -2.53 -5.41 26.99
N TRP A 98 -1.84 -4.57 26.22
CA TRP A 98 -2.36 -3.27 25.80
C TRP A 98 -3.67 -3.41 25.03
N LEU A 99 -3.76 -4.30 24.02
CA LEU A 99 -5.01 -4.57 23.30
C LEU A 99 -6.14 -5.05 24.21
N GLU A 100 -5.83 -5.96 25.14
CA GLU A 100 -6.81 -6.53 26.08
C GLU A 100 -7.34 -5.46 27.06
N HIS A 101 -6.55 -4.43 27.38
CA HIS A 101 -6.89 -3.37 28.34
C HIS A 101 -7.50 -2.12 27.70
N LEU A 102 -7.67 -2.07 26.38
CA LEU A 102 -8.43 -0.99 25.74
C LEU A 102 -9.84 -0.95 26.32
N ASP A 103 -10.26 0.21 26.81
CA ASP A 103 -11.59 0.35 27.40
C ASP A 103 -12.70 0.38 26.33
N GLU A 104 -13.96 0.38 26.75
CA GLU A 104 -15.12 0.42 25.84
C GLU A 104 -15.13 1.68 24.96
N THR A 105 -14.65 2.81 25.48
CA THR A 105 -14.59 4.06 24.74
C THR A 105 -13.52 3.98 23.66
N GLU A 106 -12.35 3.44 23.98
CA GLU A 106 -11.24 3.25 23.05
C GLU A 106 -11.58 2.24 21.94
N MET A 107 -12.25 1.14 22.28
CA MET A 107 -12.72 0.17 21.29
C MET A 107 -13.83 0.73 20.40
N THR A 108 -14.74 1.54 20.96
CA THR A 108 -15.75 2.26 20.19
C THR A 108 -15.09 3.27 19.25
N ASP A 109 -14.11 4.02 19.73
CA ASP A 109 -13.34 4.98 18.95
C ASP A 109 -12.61 4.29 17.78
N LEU A 110 -12.01 3.12 18.01
CA LEU A 110 -11.38 2.33 16.95
C LEU A 110 -12.39 1.93 15.87
N ALA A 111 -13.59 1.48 16.25
CA ALA A 111 -14.65 1.15 15.30
C ALA A 111 -15.13 2.38 14.52
N ILE A 112 -15.28 3.53 15.18
CA ILE A 112 -15.68 4.80 14.54
C ILE A 112 -14.62 5.27 13.53
N ASP A 113 -13.34 5.29 13.92
CA ASP A 113 -12.23 5.66 13.05
C ASP A 113 -12.22 4.75 11.80
N GLY A 114 -12.52 3.47 11.98
CA GLY A 114 -12.66 2.49 10.91
C GLY A 114 -13.80 2.77 9.93
N VAL A 115 -14.99 3.08 10.46
CA VAL A 115 -16.16 3.42 9.66
C VAL A 115 -15.96 4.70 8.86
N ILE A 116 -15.43 5.75 9.50
CA ILE A 116 -15.10 7.02 8.83
C ILE A 116 -14.12 6.75 7.67
N SER A 117 -13.01 6.07 7.97
CA SER A 117 -11.97 5.82 6.98
C SER A 117 -12.48 4.99 5.80
N GLY A 118 -13.30 3.98 6.06
CA GLY A 118 -13.84 3.11 5.02
C GLY A 118 -14.86 3.81 4.12
N LEU A 119 -15.72 4.67 4.69
CA LEU A 119 -16.70 5.45 3.92
C LEU A 119 -16.05 6.58 3.13
N ASP A 120 -15.01 7.22 3.67
CA ASP A 120 -14.21 8.21 2.93
C ASP A 120 -13.53 7.57 1.70
N TYR A 121 -12.95 6.38 1.87
CA TYR A 121 -12.39 5.61 0.76
C TYR A 121 -13.45 5.26 -0.29
N TYR A 122 -14.62 4.77 0.16
CA TYR A 122 -15.74 4.44 -0.71
C TYR A 122 -16.14 5.63 -1.60
N HIS A 123 -16.37 6.81 -1.02
CA HIS A 123 -16.76 7.99 -1.78
C HIS A 123 -15.65 8.54 -2.68
N THR A 124 -14.39 8.35 -2.31
CA THR A 124 -13.26 8.87 -3.07
C THR A 124 -12.91 8.00 -4.28
N TYR A 125 -13.04 6.68 -4.15
CA TYR A 125 -12.45 5.74 -5.13
C TYR A 125 -13.44 4.75 -5.74
N MET A 126 -14.64 4.58 -5.20
CA MET A 126 -15.59 3.57 -5.66
C MET A 126 -16.78 4.19 -6.40
N GLU A 127 -17.33 3.44 -7.35
CA GLU A 127 -18.60 3.80 -7.97
C GLU A 127 -19.75 3.68 -6.95
N PRO A 128 -20.69 4.64 -6.92
CA PRO A 128 -21.83 4.60 -6.01
C PRO A 128 -22.64 3.31 -6.16
N MET A 129 -23.00 2.74 -5.02
CA MET A 129 -23.71 1.47 -4.90
C MET A 129 -25.11 1.77 -4.33
N PRO A 130 -26.20 1.44 -5.04
CA PRO A 130 -27.54 1.83 -4.62
C PRO A 130 -27.92 1.43 -3.19
N VAL A 131 -27.45 0.26 -2.73
CA VAL A 131 -27.70 -0.23 -1.36
C VAL A 131 -26.99 0.62 -0.30
N VAL A 132 -25.74 1.02 -0.56
CA VAL A 132 -24.94 1.84 0.36
C VAL A 132 -25.52 3.25 0.44
N GLU A 133 -25.82 3.84 -0.72
CA GLU A 133 -26.39 5.18 -0.82
C GLU A 133 -27.77 5.29 -0.16
N ALA A 134 -28.59 4.23 -0.22
CA ALA A 134 -29.86 4.18 0.50
C ALA A 134 -29.66 4.24 2.03
N ILE A 135 -28.71 3.47 2.56
CA ILE A 135 -28.41 3.45 3.99
C ILE A 135 -27.84 4.81 4.44
N LEU A 136 -26.94 5.41 3.66
CA LEU A 136 -26.39 6.73 3.96
C LEU A 136 -27.44 7.85 3.89
N LYS A 137 -28.42 7.72 3.01
CA LYS A 137 -29.59 8.60 2.98
C LYS A 137 -30.41 8.49 4.26
N ASP A 138 -30.65 7.28 4.76
CA ASP A 138 -31.36 7.05 6.03
C ASP A 138 -30.55 7.56 7.23
N LEU A 139 -29.21 7.50 7.15
CA LEU A 139 -28.30 8.10 8.12
C LEU A 139 -28.36 9.65 8.12
N GLY A 140 -28.79 10.24 7.00
CA GLY A 140 -28.97 11.68 6.81
C GLY A 140 -27.72 12.42 6.32
N THR A 141 -26.62 11.71 6.03
CA THR A 141 -25.39 12.28 5.48
C THR A 141 -24.58 11.20 4.75
N PRO A 142 -23.93 11.52 3.62
CA PRO A 142 -22.98 10.61 2.99
C PRO A 142 -21.68 10.50 3.80
N MET A 143 -21.30 11.56 4.52
CA MET A 143 -20.04 11.63 5.27
C MET A 143 -20.32 11.81 6.77
N PRO A 144 -20.47 10.72 7.54
CA PRO A 144 -20.71 10.81 8.97
C PRO A 144 -19.44 11.22 9.73
N ASP A 145 -19.57 12.08 10.72
CA ASP A 145 -18.45 12.48 11.59
C ASP A 145 -18.40 11.67 12.90
N LYS A 146 -17.28 11.81 13.62
CA LYS A 146 -17.05 11.10 14.90
C LYS A 146 -18.13 11.43 15.94
N LYS A 147 -18.60 12.67 16.00
CA LYS A 147 -19.62 13.11 16.98
C LYS A 147 -20.95 12.41 16.73
N MET A 148 -21.34 12.28 15.47
CA MET A 148 -22.58 11.60 15.08
C MET A 148 -22.54 10.11 15.41
N MET A 149 -21.39 9.47 15.23
CA MET A 149 -21.21 8.04 15.50
C MET A 149 -21.07 7.68 16.99
N LEU A 150 -21.12 8.66 17.90
CA LEU A 150 -21.32 8.37 19.32
C LEU A 150 -22.73 7.80 19.58
N ASP A 151 -23.72 8.17 18.76
CA ASP A 151 -25.05 7.57 18.77
C ASP A 151 -24.98 6.12 18.23
N ALA A 152 -25.43 5.17 19.05
CA ALA A 152 -25.32 3.74 18.75
C ALA A 152 -26.14 3.30 17.52
N GLU A 153 -27.32 3.88 17.30
CA GLU A 153 -28.16 3.52 16.16
C GLU A 153 -27.58 4.08 14.86
N LYS A 154 -27.08 5.33 14.89
CA LYS A 154 -26.38 5.93 13.74
C LYS A 154 -25.10 5.17 13.42
N ARG A 155 -24.31 4.80 14.44
CA ARG A 155 -23.10 4.00 14.27
C ARG A 155 -23.40 2.64 13.64
N LYS A 156 -24.46 1.97 14.09
CA LYS A 156 -24.92 0.69 13.51
C LYS A 156 -25.27 0.83 12.03
N LEU A 157 -26.03 1.86 11.65
CA LEU A 157 -26.35 2.13 10.24
C LEU A 157 -25.08 2.38 9.41
N ALA A 158 -24.15 3.19 9.92
CA ALA A 158 -22.89 3.48 9.23
C ALA A 158 -22.00 2.23 9.08
N ILE A 159 -21.95 1.35 10.09
CA ILE A 159 -21.29 0.05 10.00
C ILE A 159 -21.94 -0.79 8.90
N HIS A 160 -23.28 -0.85 8.84
CA HIS A 160 -23.96 -1.57 7.77
C HIS A 160 -23.61 -1.03 6.38
N ALA A 161 -23.62 0.31 6.20
CA ALA A 161 -23.21 0.92 4.93
C ALA A 161 -21.78 0.51 4.53
N LEU A 162 -20.85 0.52 5.47
CA LEU A 162 -19.47 0.05 5.24
C LEU A 162 -19.44 -1.45 4.86
N LEU A 163 -20.16 -2.31 5.57
CA LEU A 163 -20.15 -3.75 5.28
C LEU A 163 -20.73 -4.06 3.90
N GLU A 164 -21.78 -3.34 3.49
CA GLU A 164 -22.36 -3.45 2.15
C GLU A 164 -21.38 -2.98 1.06
N SER A 165 -20.63 -1.88 1.29
CA SER A 165 -19.63 -1.40 0.32
C SER A 165 -18.48 -2.38 0.10
N TRP A 166 -18.22 -3.25 1.10
CA TRP A 166 -17.26 -4.35 1.02
C TRP A 166 -17.89 -5.68 0.54
N SER A 167 -19.17 -5.69 0.19
CA SER A 167 -19.91 -6.90 -0.21
C SER A 167 -19.82 -8.04 0.82
N VAL A 168 -19.80 -7.69 2.10
CA VAL A 168 -19.69 -8.63 3.20
C VAL A 168 -20.99 -9.44 3.33
N LYS A 169 -20.88 -10.76 3.51
CA LYS A 169 -22.04 -11.62 3.82
C LYS A 169 -22.37 -11.54 5.31
N GLU A 170 -23.64 -11.79 5.67
CA GLU A 170 -24.10 -11.76 7.07
C GLU A 170 -23.84 -10.40 7.76
N THR A 171 -24.08 -9.27 7.08
CA THR A 171 -23.77 -7.92 7.57
C THR A 171 -24.33 -7.64 8.97
N GLY A 172 -25.53 -8.12 9.31
CA GLY A 172 -26.11 -7.98 10.65
C GLY A 172 -25.33 -8.66 11.77
N LYS A 173 -24.79 -9.86 11.52
CA LYS A 173 -23.99 -10.61 12.49
C LYS A 173 -22.63 -9.94 12.71
N ILE A 174 -21.99 -9.48 11.64
CA ILE A 174 -20.71 -8.79 11.71
C ILE A 174 -20.87 -7.40 12.33
N ALA A 175 -21.94 -6.67 12.00
CA ALA A 175 -22.25 -5.40 12.65
C ALA A 175 -22.47 -5.55 14.15
N ALA A 176 -23.17 -6.60 14.60
CA ALA A 176 -23.35 -6.87 16.03
C ALA A 176 -22.03 -7.12 16.75
N VAL A 177 -21.10 -7.84 16.10
CA VAL A 177 -19.74 -8.06 16.62
C VAL A 177 -18.97 -6.75 16.73
N ILE A 178 -19.01 -5.87 15.72
CA ILE A 178 -18.26 -4.60 15.72
C ILE A 178 -18.86 -3.62 16.76
N MET A 179 -20.18 -3.67 16.96
CA MET A 179 -20.88 -2.84 17.94
C MET A 179 -20.63 -3.25 19.40
N ASP A 180 -20.18 -4.47 19.64
CA ASP A 180 -19.82 -5.01 20.95
C ASP A 180 -18.31 -4.85 21.18
N PRO A 181 -17.87 -3.93 22.07
CA PRO A 181 -16.44 -3.68 22.33
C PRO A 181 -15.67 -4.92 22.78
N GLU A 182 -16.28 -5.81 23.57
CA GLU A 182 -15.63 -7.01 24.06
C GLU A 182 -15.47 -8.04 22.93
N ALA A 183 -16.53 -8.30 22.18
CA ALA A 183 -16.48 -9.21 21.04
C ALA A 183 -15.52 -8.73 19.95
N PHE A 184 -15.52 -7.43 19.65
CA PHE A 184 -14.63 -6.84 18.66
C PHE A 184 -13.16 -6.94 19.09
N ARG A 185 -12.84 -6.54 20.33
CA ARG A 185 -11.51 -6.69 20.92
C ARG A 185 -11.04 -8.14 20.94
N GLY A 186 -11.93 -9.07 21.29
CA GLY A 186 -11.64 -10.51 21.30
C GLY A 186 -11.19 -11.01 19.93
N ARG A 187 -11.87 -10.58 18.86
CA ARG A 187 -11.50 -10.96 17.47
C ARG A 187 -10.16 -10.36 17.03
N ILE A 188 -9.92 -9.08 17.34
CA ILE A 188 -8.64 -8.44 17.05
C ILE A 188 -7.51 -9.17 17.77
N THR A 189 -7.66 -9.35 19.09
CA THR A 189 -6.65 -9.98 19.94
C THR A 189 -6.37 -11.41 19.50
N HIS A 190 -7.42 -12.19 19.18
CA HIS A 190 -7.27 -13.54 18.63
C HIS A 190 -6.44 -13.53 17.34
N PHE A 191 -6.79 -12.66 16.38
CA PHE A 191 -6.09 -12.63 15.10
C PHE A 191 -4.62 -12.20 15.24
N ILE A 192 -4.32 -11.22 16.09
CA ILE A 192 -2.95 -10.78 16.37
C ILE A 192 -2.13 -11.89 17.04
N LYS A 193 -2.73 -12.67 17.97
CA LYS A 193 -2.11 -13.88 18.52
C LYS A 193 -1.84 -14.93 17.45
N ALA A 194 -2.80 -15.17 16.55
CA ALA A 194 -2.62 -16.10 15.44
C ALA A 194 -1.44 -15.68 14.53
N LEU A 195 -1.33 -14.42 14.11
CA LEU A 195 -0.20 -13.96 13.30
C LEU A 195 1.15 -14.21 13.99
N TRP A 196 1.21 -13.90 15.29
CA TRP A 196 2.41 -14.12 16.10
C TRP A 196 2.82 -15.59 16.15
N GLU A 197 1.89 -16.46 16.55
CA GLU A 197 2.12 -17.89 16.76
C GLU A 197 2.38 -18.67 15.46
N LYS A 198 1.79 -18.24 14.34
CA LYS A 198 1.93 -18.94 13.04
C LYS A 198 3.23 -18.64 12.32
N GLY A 199 4.01 -17.66 12.76
CA GLY A 199 5.35 -17.44 12.22
C GLY A 199 5.99 -16.10 12.55
N TYR A 200 5.20 -15.06 12.85
CA TYR A 200 5.77 -13.74 13.07
C TYR A 200 6.68 -13.66 14.30
N GLN A 201 6.46 -14.50 15.32
CA GLN A 201 7.35 -14.59 16.47
C GLN A 201 8.77 -14.98 16.08
N GLU A 202 8.92 -16.01 15.23
CA GLU A 202 10.22 -16.50 14.80
C GLU A 202 10.94 -15.43 13.97
N GLU A 203 10.22 -14.84 13.02
CA GLU A 203 10.77 -13.78 12.16
C GLU A 203 11.16 -12.54 12.96
N TRP A 204 10.32 -12.11 13.90
CA TRP A 204 10.64 -10.98 14.77
C TRP A 204 11.90 -11.26 15.59
N ASN A 205 12.01 -12.44 16.22
CA ASN A 205 13.19 -12.80 17.01
C ASN A 205 14.47 -12.84 16.17
N LEU A 206 14.37 -13.24 14.90
CA LEU A 206 15.50 -13.25 13.96
C LEU A 206 15.94 -11.83 13.58
N GLN A 207 14.99 -10.93 13.32
CA GLN A 207 15.26 -9.62 12.74
C GLN A 207 15.32 -8.46 13.73
N GLU A 208 14.81 -8.60 14.97
CA GLU A 208 14.67 -7.48 15.93
C GLU A 208 15.99 -6.74 16.15
N ARG A 209 17.08 -7.50 16.32
CA ARG A 209 18.41 -6.92 16.55
C ARG A 209 18.84 -6.06 15.36
N THR A 210 18.63 -6.55 14.15
CA THR A 210 18.97 -5.86 12.90
C THR A 210 18.13 -4.58 12.76
N LEU A 211 16.81 -4.67 12.94
CA LEU A 211 15.93 -3.51 12.91
C LEU A 211 16.31 -2.45 13.96
N ARG A 212 16.65 -2.87 15.17
CA ARG A 212 17.11 -1.97 16.25
C ARG A 212 18.44 -1.29 15.90
N GLN A 213 19.37 -2.02 15.29
CA GLN A 213 20.63 -1.45 14.79
C GLN A 213 20.38 -0.41 13.70
N HIS A 214 19.48 -0.69 12.76
CA HIS A 214 19.09 0.28 11.73
C HIS A 214 18.45 1.54 12.32
N ALA A 215 17.52 1.39 13.27
CA ALA A 215 16.94 2.53 13.98
C ALA A 215 18.02 3.38 14.67
N GLY A 216 19.01 2.74 15.30
CA GLY A 216 20.17 3.43 15.89
C GLY A 216 21.02 4.19 14.86
N ALA A 217 21.29 3.59 13.69
CA ALA A 217 22.04 4.25 12.61
C ALA A 217 21.28 5.44 12.01
N ILE A 218 19.96 5.36 11.90
CA ILE A 218 19.10 6.46 11.45
C ILE A 218 19.11 7.60 12.47
N GLN A 219 19.04 7.26 13.77
CA GLN A 219 19.07 8.25 14.85
C GLN A 219 20.33 9.15 14.80
N GLN A 220 21.46 8.62 14.31
CA GLN A 220 22.70 9.37 14.11
C GLN A 220 22.66 10.30 12.88
N GLN A 221 21.81 10.02 11.90
CA GLN A 221 21.72 10.79 10.64
C GLN A 221 20.69 11.93 10.71
N ILE A 222 19.59 11.73 11.44
CA ILE A 222 18.45 12.65 11.49
C ILE A 222 18.72 13.98 12.23
N GLY A 223 19.89 14.13 12.87
CA GLY A 223 20.30 15.39 13.49
C GLY A 223 20.74 16.48 12.50
N THR A 224 20.93 16.15 11.23
CA THR A 224 21.32 17.12 10.19
C THR A 224 20.07 17.77 9.59
N PRO A 225 19.92 19.11 9.63
CA PRO A 225 18.82 19.81 8.97
C PRO A 225 18.85 19.55 7.46
N MET A 226 17.75 19.06 6.91
CA MET A 226 17.63 18.64 5.51
C MET A 226 16.16 18.77 5.08
N ALA A 227 15.91 18.94 3.79
CA ALA A 227 14.54 18.90 3.27
C ALA A 227 13.93 17.50 3.47
N PRO A 228 12.62 17.38 3.68
CA PRO A 228 11.99 16.09 4.01
C PRO A 228 12.22 15.02 2.94
N GLY A 229 12.10 15.37 1.66
CA GLY A 229 12.34 14.46 0.54
C GLY A 229 13.78 13.93 0.50
N ASP A 230 14.76 14.82 0.68
CA ASP A 230 16.18 14.45 0.73
C ASP A 230 16.49 13.56 1.94
N MET A 231 15.87 13.83 3.09
CA MET A 231 16.04 12.99 4.28
C MET A 231 15.45 11.59 4.05
N VAL A 232 14.27 11.50 3.41
CA VAL A 232 13.69 10.21 3.02
C VAL A 232 14.63 9.46 2.09
N LEU A 233 15.08 10.08 0.98
CA LEU A 233 16.02 9.46 0.05
C LEU A 233 17.31 9.00 0.74
N ARG A 234 17.85 9.80 1.67
CA ARG A 234 19.06 9.46 2.42
C ARG A 234 18.87 8.24 3.31
N ILE A 235 17.75 8.17 4.03
CA ILE A 235 17.49 7.09 4.99
C ILE A 235 17.05 5.80 4.29
N THR A 236 16.15 5.90 3.32
CA THR A 236 15.50 4.74 2.70
C THR A 236 16.16 4.33 1.38
N GLY A 237 16.92 5.23 0.74
CA GLY A 237 17.43 5.04 -0.61
C GLY A 237 16.35 5.18 -1.71
N MET A 238 15.14 5.61 -1.34
CA MET A 238 13.99 5.73 -2.25
C MET A 238 13.58 7.19 -2.43
N GLU A 239 13.37 7.59 -3.67
CA GLU A 239 12.83 8.90 -4.00
C GLU A 239 11.32 8.91 -3.71
N PRO A 240 10.82 9.80 -2.84
CA PRO A 240 9.39 9.91 -2.61
C PRO A 240 8.67 10.47 -3.84
N GLU A 241 7.49 9.93 -4.15
CA GLU A 241 6.62 10.46 -5.19
C GLU A 241 6.04 11.84 -4.82
N GLU A 242 5.49 12.57 -5.79
CA GLU A 242 5.01 13.94 -5.57
C GLU A 242 3.95 14.07 -4.46
N LYS A 243 3.01 13.11 -4.38
CA LYS A 243 2.01 13.09 -3.29
C LYS A 243 2.66 12.90 -1.92
N ALA A 244 3.66 12.02 -1.84
CA ALA A 244 4.42 11.80 -0.61
C ALA A 244 5.25 13.05 -0.24
N LYS A 245 5.89 13.71 -1.21
CA LYS A 245 6.60 14.98 -1.01
C LYS A 245 5.68 16.06 -0.45
N GLN A 246 4.45 16.16 -0.95
CA GLN A 246 3.48 17.13 -0.43
C GLN A 246 3.19 16.87 1.06
N ILE A 247 2.84 15.64 1.43
CA ILE A 247 2.57 15.24 2.83
C ILE A 247 3.76 15.57 3.73
N LEU A 248 4.97 15.21 3.28
CA LEU A 248 6.21 15.45 4.01
C LEU A 248 6.48 16.95 4.24
N ASN A 249 6.23 17.80 3.24
CA ASN A 249 6.45 19.25 3.30
C ASN A 249 5.39 20.02 4.11
N GLU A 250 4.24 19.42 4.34
CA GLU A 250 3.16 19.97 5.17
C GLU A 250 3.28 19.57 6.65
N SER A 251 4.06 18.52 6.94
CA SER A 251 4.15 17.94 8.27
C SER A 251 5.24 18.60 9.14
N PRO A 252 4.93 19.04 10.38
CA PRO A 252 5.93 19.59 11.31
C PRO A 252 6.94 18.56 11.84
N SER A 253 6.62 17.27 11.75
CA SER A 253 7.55 16.19 12.12
C SER A 253 7.41 14.99 11.21
N VAL A 254 8.51 14.27 11.01
CA VAL A 254 8.60 13.05 10.20
C VAL A 254 9.24 11.94 11.04
N THR A 255 8.52 10.83 11.19
CA THR A 255 8.93 9.66 11.98
C THR A 255 9.22 8.48 11.05
N PHE A 256 10.48 8.05 11.02
CA PHE A 256 10.93 6.87 10.29
C PHE A 256 10.64 5.60 11.08
N VAL A 257 10.07 4.59 10.43
CA VAL A 257 9.78 3.29 11.02
C VAL A 257 10.34 2.17 10.14
N PRO A 258 11.48 1.57 10.53
CA PRO A 258 11.95 0.31 9.96
C PRO A 258 10.89 -0.79 10.10
N CYS A 259 10.47 -1.36 8.99
CA CYS A 259 9.49 -2.44 8.96
C CYS A 259 9.94 -3.64 8.13
N LEU A 260 9.52 -4.84 8.53
CA LEU A 260 9.74 -6.07 7.78
C LEU A 260 8.77 -6.20 6.62
N HIS A 261 9.20 -6.91 5.57
CA HIS A 261 8.38 -7.34 4.44
C HIS A 261 7.69 -6.23 3.65
N LEU A 262 8.16 -4.98 3.73
CA LEU A 262 7.72 -3.93 2.83
C LEU A 262 8.38 -4.07 1.45
N GLY A 263 9.46 -4.84 1.33
CA GLY A 263 10.27 -5.00 0.14
C GLY A 263 10.76 -3.66 -0.37
N LYS A 264 10.34 -3.29 -1.59
CA LYS A 264 10.66 -2.00 -2.22
C LYS A 264 9.59 -0.93 -1.99
N PHE A 265 8.53 -1.24 -1.24
CA PHE A 265 7.48 -0.27 -0.97
C PHE A 265 7.89 0.65 0.17
N MET A 266 7.47 1.91 0.05
CA MET A 266 7.56 2.91 1.09
C MET A 266 6.17 3.44 1.34
N ALA A 267 5.71 3.40 2.59
CA ALA A 267 4.45 4.01 2.96
C ALA A 267 4.74 5.37 3.62
N VAL A 268 4.15 6.43 3.05
CA VAL A 268 4.22 7.80 3.58
C VAL A 268 2.80 8.26 3.84
N PHE A 269 2.47 8.50 5.10
CA PHE A 269 1.11 8.89 5.50
C PHE A 269 1.14 9.79 6.74
N PRO A 270 0.20 10.75 6.85
CA PRO A 270 0.03 11.55 8.05
C PRO A 270 -0.81 10.81 9.09
N VAL A 271 -0.44 10.95 10.36
CA VAL A 271 -1.30 10.64 11.51
C VAL A 271 -1.34 11.89 12.38
N GLU A 272 -2.52 12.49 12.51
CA GLU A 272 -2.72 13.80 13.14
C GLU A 272 -1.82 14.89 12.53
N ARG A 273 -0.77 15.33 13.23
CA ARG A 273 0.19 16.33 12.77
C ARG A 273 1.58 15.76 12.50
N GLU A 274 1.77 14.44 12.58
CA GLU A 274 3.05 13.81 12.33
C GLU A 274 2.99 12.96 11.04
N CYS A 275 4.03 13.01 10.21
CA CYS A 275 4.16 12.11 9.06
C CYS A 275 4.93 10.87 9.47
N TYR A 276 4.47 9.69 9.04
CA TYR A 276 5.17 8.43 9.21
C TYR A 276 5.72 7.94 7.88
N VAL A 277 6.95 7.43 7.91
CA VAL A 277 7.63 6.83 6.77
C VAL A 277 8.01 5.40 7.14
N LEU A 278 7.24 4.44 6.65
CA LEU A 278 7.53 3.01 6.82
C LEU A 278 8.31 2.52 5.60
N PHE A 279 9.38 1.76 5.86
CA PHE A 279 10.24 1.21 4.81
C PHE A 279 10.98 -0.02 5.33
N GLU A 280 11.40 -0.89 4.40
CA GLU A 280 12.29 -2.00 4.74
C GLU A 280 13.76 -1.54 4.75
N PRO A 281 14.50 -1.73 5.85
CA PRO A 281 15.91 -1.34 5.91
C PRO A 281 16.77 -2.16 4.94
N VAL A 282 17.65 -1.47 4.21
CA VAL A 282 18.67 -2.12 3.38
C VAL A 282 19.86 -2.50 4.27
N ILE A 283 20.13 -3.79 4.41
CA ILE A 283 21.35 -4.28 5.06
C ILE A 283 22.54 -3.94 4.16
N ARG A 284 23.44 -3.08 4.64
CA ARG A 284 24.74 -2.80 4.01
C ARG A 284 25.82 -3.42 4.88
N THR A 285 26.46 -4.49 4.41
CA THR A 285 27.64 -5.08 5.07
C THR A 285 28.85 -4.14 4.91
N ALA A 286 29.77 -4.19 5.89
CA ALA A 286 30.90 -3.25 6.02
C ALA A 286 31.99 -3.42 4.95
N GLU A 287 31.95 -4.50 4.18
CA GLU A 287 32.71 -4.67 2.95
C GLU A 287 31.77 -4.29 1.81
N GLY A 288 32.15 -3.35 0.94
CA GLY A 288 31.29 -2.75 -0.09
C GLY A 288 30.75 -3.69 -1.18
N GLN A 289 30.58 -4.97 -0.90
CA GLN A 289 29.74 -5.89 -1.63
C GLN A 289 28.28 -5.60 -1.30
N GLN A 290 27.56 -5.09 -2.30
CA GLN A 290 26.11 -5.12 -2.31
C GLN A 290 25.68 -6.57 -2.09
N THR A 291 25.17 -6.90 -0.90
CA THR A 291 24.35 -8.10 -0.79
C THR A 291 23.13 -7.83 -1.63
N GLU A 292 23.06 -8.57 -2.73
CA GLU A 292 21.98 -8.54 -3.70
C GLU A 292 20.64 -8.50 -2.97
N ARG A 293 19.77 -7.60 -3.43
CA ARG A 293 18.35 -7.65 -3.09
C ARG A 293 17.89 -9.10 -3.28
N PRO A 294 17.13 -9.71 -2.35
CA PRO A 294 16.52 -10.99 -2.63
C PRO A 294 15.78 -10.92 -3.96
N PHE A 295 15.98 -11.98 -4.74
CA PHE A 295 15.71 -12.25 -6.16
C PHE A 295 14.33 -11.85 -6.73
N PHE A 296 13.43 -11.23 -5.95
CA PHE A 296 12.01 -11.07 -6.30
C PHE A 296 11.65 -9.73 -6.96
N ALA A 297 12.55 -8.76 -6.94
CA ALA A 297 12.33 -7.51 -7.64
C ALA A 297 12.97 -7.46 -9.02
N SER A 298 13.68 -8.52 -9.40
CA SER A 298 13.88 -8.86 -10.80
C SER A 298 12.58 -9.49 -11.31
N ALA A 299 11.93 -10.44 -10.63
CA ALA A 299 10.74 -11.14 -11.12
C ALA A 299 9.61 -10.27 -11.73
N ARG A 300 9.14 -9.17 -11.12
CA ARG A 300 8.10 -8.31 -11.73
C ARG A 300 8.60 -7.48 -12.91
N LYS A 301 9.81 -6.92 -12.81
CA LYS A 301 10.44 -6.20 -13.95
C LYS A 301 10.81 -7.22 -15.05
N ASP A 302 11.19 -8.43 -14.70
CA ASP A 302 11.52 -9.54 -15.60
C ASP A 302 10.26 -10.12 -16.24
N GLU A 303 9.12 -10.20 -15.54
CA GLU A 303 7.82 -10.59 -16.08
C GLU A 303 7.24 -9.51 -16.99
N GLU A 304 7.31 -8.23 -16.59
CA GLU A 304 6.94 -7.09 -17.44
C GLU A 304 7.84 -7.03 -18.69
N MET A 305 9.16 -7.22 -18.52
CA MET A 305 10.11 -7.25 -19.64
C MET A 305 9.98 -8.54 -20.46
N ALA A 306 9.66 -9.69 -19.86
CA ALA A 306 9.37 -10.93 -20.58
C ALA A 306 8.09 -10.79 -21.40
N SER A 307 7.05 -10.13 -20.86
CA SER A 307 5.83 -9.81 -21.60
C SER A 307 6.13 -8.87 -22.77
N ILE A 308 7.00 -7.87 -22.59
CA ILE A 308 7.46 -7.00 -23.68
C ILE A 308 8.25 -7.80 -24.72
N LEU A 309 9.19 -8.66 -24.30
CA LEU A 309 10.02 -9.49 -25.18
C LEU A 309 9.18 -10.50 -25.97
N GLU A 310 8.22 -11.16 -25.33
CA GLU A 310 7.25 -12.06 -25.96
C GLU A 310 6.34 -11.30 -26.94
N ALA A 311 5.92 -10.09 -26.58
CA ALA A 311 5.10 -9.25 -27.43
C ALA A 311 5.87 -8.71 -28.66
N ILE A 312 7.15 -8.33 -28.56
CA ILE A 312 7.93 -7.88 -29.72
C ILE A 312 8.56 -9.02 -30.53
N GLY A 313 8.69 -10.22 -29.95
CA GLY A 313 9.26 -11.40 -30.59
C GLY A 313 8.45 -11.97 -31.76
N ASP A 314 7.19 -11.54 -31.92
CA ASP A 314 6.35 -11.91 -33.06
C ASP A 314 6.54 -10.99 -34.26
N LYS A 315 6.71 -11.59 -35.44
CA LYS A 315 6.96 -10.90 -36.71
C LYS A 315 5.86 -9.90 -37.09
N THR A 316 4.60 -10.20 -36.79
CA THR A 316 3.45 -9.33 -37.11
C THR A 316 3.39 -8.16 -36.14
N ARG A 317 3.58 -8.41 -34.85
CA ARG A 317 3.63 -7.37 -33.80
C ARG A 317 4.79 -6.39 -34.03
N LEU A 318 5.97 -6.89 -34.41
CA LEU A 318 7.11 -6.03 -34.74
C LEU A 318 6.81 -5.13 -35.96
N LYS A 319 6.16 -5.65 -37.01
CA LYS A 319 5.71 -4.84 -38.15
C LYS A 319 4.73 -3.74 -37.74
N ILE A 320 3.81 -4.03 -36.82
CA ILE A 320 2.86 -3.03 -36.27
C ILE A 320 3.61 -1.95 -35.50
N VAL A 321 4.56 -2.32 -34.64
CA VAL A 321 5.38 -1.37 -33.88
C VAL A 321 6.19 -0.46 -34.81
N MET A 322 6.80 -1.03 -35.86
CA MET A 322 7.57 -0.27 -36.85
C MET A 322 6.69 0.67 -37.68
N LEU A 323 5.48 0.24 -38.05
CA LEU A 323 4.52 1.10 -38.72
C LEU A 323 4.13 2.29 -37.84
N LEU A 324 3.78 2.03 -36.57
CA LEU A 324 3.34 3.06 -35.62
C LEU A 324 4.47 3.99 -35.16
N LYS A 325 5.72 3.56 -35.26
CA LYS A 325 6.91 4.42 -35.09
C LYS A 325 6.98 5.49 -36.18
N ASN A 326 6.68 5.12 -37.42
CA ASN A 326 6.76 6.02 -38.57
C ASN A 326 5.45 6.80 -38.78
N GLN A 327 4.32 6.25 -38.34
CA GLN A 327 2.98 6.81 -38.51
C GLN A 327 2.17 6.60 -37.21
N PRO A 328 2.29 7.50 -36.22
CA PRO A 328 1.58 7.36 -34.96
C PRO A 328 0.09 7.66 -35.12
N GLY A 329 -0.76 7.06 -34.27
CA GLY A 329 -2.19 7.37 -34.24
C GLY A 329 -2.99 6.73 -35.37
N LEU A 330 -2.67 5.51 -35.77
CA LEU A 330 -3.46 4.74 -36.73
C LEU A 330 -4.53 3.90 -36.01
N HIS A 331 -5.69 3.73 -36.64
CA HIS A 331 -6.71 2.79 -36.18
C HIS A 331 -6.56 1.40 -36.84
N THR A 332 -7.27 0.39 -36.34
CA THR A 332 -7.14 -1.02 -36.81
C THR A 332 -7.27 -1.22 -38.31
N VAL A 333 -8.21 -0.54 -38.99
CA VAL A 333 -8.39 -0.66 -40.45
C VAL A 333 -7.21 -0.10 -41.26
N GLN A 334 -6.60 1.01 -40.82
CA GLN A 334 -5.42 1.61 -41.46
C GLN A 334 -4.20 0.71 -41.31
N ILE A 335 -4.00 0.14 -40.12
CA ILE A 335 -2.91 -0.82 -39.85
C ILE A 335 -3.11 -2.09 -40.70
N ALA A 336 -4.35 -2.60 -40.79
CA ALA A 336 -4.70 -3.77 -41.61
C ALA A 336 -4.37 -3.56 -43.08
N LYS A 337 -4.74 -2.41 -43.64
CA LYS A 337 -4.45 -2.03 -45.03
C LYS A 337 -2.95 -1.85 -45.27
N ALA A 338 -2.24 -1.19 -44.36
CA ALA A 338 -0.81 -0.91 -44.51
C ALA A 338 0.07 -2.16 -44.42
N LEU A 339 -0.37 -3.18 -43.69
CA LEU A 339 0.37 -4.43 -43.49
C LEU A 339 -0.17 -5.60 -44.32
N ASP A 340 -1.23 -5.38 -45.12
CA ASP A 340 -1.95 -6.39 -45.89
C ASP A 340 -2.36 -7.62 -45.05
N ILE A 341 -2.99 -7.37 -43.90
CA ILE A 341 -3.45 -8.39 -42.97
C ILE A 341 -4.87 -8.12 -42.51
N HIS A 342 -5.60 -9.19 -42.14
CA HIS A 342 -7.00 -9.07 -41.74
C HIS A 342 -7.19 -8.20 -40.48
N GLN A 343 -8.25 -7.39 -40.46
CA GLN A 343 -8.54 -6.45 -39.37
C GLN A 343 -8.69 -7.14 -38.00
N SER A 344 -9.29 -8.33 -37.95
CA SER A 344 -9.42 -9.10 -36.70
C SER A 344 -8.04 -9.52 -36.15
N THR A 345 -7.09 -9.85 -37.03
CA THR A 345 -5.70 -10.14 -36.67
C THR A 345 -5.04 -8.91 -36.08
N VAL A 346 -5.19 -7.74 -36.70
CA VAL A 346 -4.66 -6.47 -36.18
C VAL A 346 -5.24 -6.15 -34.81
N SER A 347 -6.56 -6.23 -34.64
CA SER A 347 -7.21 -5.93 -33.36
C SER A 347 -6.69 -6.83 -32.24
N ARG A 348 -6.49 -8.12 -32.52
CA ARG A 348 -5.90 -9.07 -31.57
C ARG A 348 -4.46 -8.71 -31.22
N GLN A 349 -3.61 -8.46 -32.23
CA GLN A 349 -2.19 -8.15 -32.02
C GLN A 349 -2.00 -6.81 -31.30
N CYS A 350 -2.77 -5.77 -31.64
CA CYS A 350 -2.77 -4.50 -30.91
C CYS A 350 -3.23 -4.68 -29.46
N GLY A 351 -4.21 -5.54 -29.19
CA GLY A 351 -4.61 -5.87 -27.82
C GLY A 351 -3.48 -6.48 -26.99
N VAL A 352 -2.68 -7.38 -27.59
CA VAL A 352 -1.48 -7.97 -26.95
C VAL A 352 -0.44 -6.89 -26.67
N LEU A 353 -0.15 -6.03 -27.64
CA LEU A 353 0.82 -4.95 -27.49
C LEU A 353 0.41 -3.88 -26.46
N VAL A 354 -0.89 -3.65 -26.28
CA VAL A 354 -1.44 -2.76 -25.24
C VAL A 354 -1.30 -3.39 -23.87
N LYS A 355 -1.63 -4.69 -23.73
CA LYS A 355 -1.44 -5.43 -22.48
C LYS A 355 0.03 -5.48 -22.04
N ALA A 356 0.95 -5.59 -22.99
CA ALA A 356 2.39 -5.57 -22.74
C ALA A 356 2.97 -4.15 -22.54
N GLY A 357 2.14 -3.09 -22.52
CA GLY A 357 2.61 -1.71 -22.30
C GLY A 357 3.45 -1.12 -23.43
N ILE A 358 3.38 -1.65 -24.65
CA ILE A 358 4.09 -1.12 -25.83
C ILE A 358 3.24 -0.05 -26.53
N LEU A 359 1.93 -0.23 -26.53
CA LEU A 359 0.96 0.68 -27.16
C LEU A 359 0.01 1.31 -26.13
N GLU A 360 -0.41 2.52 -26.43
CA GLU A 360 -1.53 3.19 -25.78
C GLU A 360 -2.72 3.27 -26.73
N ILE A 361 -3.92 3.26 -26.16
CA ILE A 361 -5.18 3.39 -26.91
C ILE A 361 -5.82 4.73 -26.59
N HIS A 362 -6.10 5.50 -27.64
CA HIS A 362 -7.02 6.63 -27.57
C HIS A 362 -8.33 6.24 -28.28
N LYS A 363 -9.47 6.46 -27.62
CA LYS A 363 -10.78 6.26 -28.24
C LYS A 363 -11.28 7.60 -28.74
N ASP A 364 -11.51 7.68 -30.04
CA ASP A 364 -12.20 8.81 -30.66
C ASP A 364 -13.40 8.26 -31.43
N HIS A 365 -14.59 8.70 -31.03
CA HIS A 365 -15.88 8.15 -31.44
C HIS A 365 -15.92 6.61 -31.34
N ALA A 366 -16.22 5.91 -32.45
CA ALA A 366 -16.30 4.45 -32.52
C ALA A 366 -14.95 3.76 -32.80
N PHE A 367 -13.85 4.52 -32.94
CA PHE A 367 -12.56 4.00 -33.36
C PHE A 367 -11.53 3.99 -32.22
N LYS A 368 -10.68 2.95 -32.22
CA LYS A 368 -9.50 2.85 -31.36
C LYS A 368 -8.27 3.23 -32.16
N PHE A 369 -7.59 4.29 -31.73
CA PHE A 369 -6.33 4.76 -32.30
C PHE A 369 -5.18 4.28 -31.42
N PHE A 370 -4.13 3.75 -32.07
CA PHE A 370 -2.97 3.20 -31.38
C PHE A 370 -1.76 4.10 -31.59
N ARG A 371 -1.01 4.32 -30.51
CA ARG A 371 0.28 5.01 -30.51
C ARG A 371 1.29 4.24 -29.66
N LEU A 372 2.58 4.38 -29.95
CA LEU A 372 3.61 3.85 -29.07
C LEU A 372 3.60 4.60 -27.72
N ARG A 373 3.71 3.87 -26.61
CA ARG A 373 3.88 4.47 -25.29
C ARG A 373 5.23 5.19 -25.22
N PRO A 374 5.31 6.49 -24.92
CA PRO A 374 6.60 7.15 -24.75
C PRO A 374 7.47 6.41 -23.72
N GLY A 375 8.72 6.12 -24.06
CA GLY A 375 9.67 5.48 -23.14
C GLY A 375 9.73 3.94 -23.15
N TRP A 376 8.78 3.22 -23.78
CA TRP A 376 8.74 1.74 -23.71
C TRP A 376 10.07 1.06 -24.14
N ALA A 377 10.71 1.57 -25.20
CA ALA A 377 11.96 1.03 -25.70
C ALA A 377 13.16 1.44 -24.84
N ALA A 378 13.12 2.62 -24.22
CA ALA A 378 14.16 3.07 -23.30
C ALA A 378 14.13 2.26 -22.01
N ASP A 379 12.94 1.89 -21.53
CA ASP A 379 12.76 1.03 -20.36
C ASP A 379 13.30 -0.39 -20.61
N LEU A 380 12.96 -0.97 -21.77
CA LEU A 380 13.50 -2.28 -22.20
C LEU A 380 15.03 -2.24 -22.37
N SER A 381 15.55 -1.21 -23.05
CA SER A 381 16.99 -1.06 -23.26
C SER A 381 17.74 -0.85 -21.95
N ARG A 382 17.19 -0.07 -21.03
CA ARG A 382 17.77 0.15 -19.70
C ARG A 382 17.81 -1.17 -18.92
N TRP A 383 16.71 -1.94 -18.92
CA TRP A 383 16.68 -3.24 -18.27
C TRP A 383 17.71 -4.21 -18.89
N LEU A 384 17.75 -4.37 -20.22
CA LEU A 384 18.75 -5.24 -20.88
C LEU A 384 20.18 -4.86 -20.49
N MET A 385 20.48 -3.56 -20.45
CA MET A 385 21.80 -3.06 -20.07
C MET A 385 22.08 -3.18 -18.57
N GLU A 386 21.09 -3.07 -17.70
CA GLU A 386 21.28 -3.28 -16.25
C GLU A 386 21.47 -4.78 -15.93
N THR A 387 20.72 -5.66 -16.61
CA THR A 387 20.68 -7.10 -16.34
C THR A 387 21.90 -7.84 -16.87
N PHE A 388 22.42 -7.47 -18.06
CA PHE A 388 23.46 -8.26 -18.75
C PHE A 388 24.85 -7.61 -18.79
N ARG A 389 25.05 -6.43 -18.20
CA ARG A 389 26.31 -5.66 -18.32
C ARG A 389 27.38 -5.98 -17.27
N ASN A 390 27.04 -6.62 -16.15
CA ASN A 390 28.02 -6.97 -15.10
C ASN A 390 28.59 -8.39 -15.26
N GLY A 391 28.89 -8.78 -16.50
CA GLY A 391 29.58 -10.02 -16.84
C GLY A 391 31.01 -9.78 -17.37
N GLN A 392 31.80 -8.95 -16.68
CA GLN A 392 33.26 -8.88 -16.81
C GLN A 392 33.93 -8.65 -15.46
#